data_AF-A0A821ZIG1-F1
#
_entry.id   AF-A0A821ZIG1-F1
#
_cell.length_a   1.000
_cell.length_b   1.000
_cell.length_c   1.000
_cell.angle_alpha   90.00
_cell.angle_beta   90.00
_cell.angle_gamma   90.00
#
_symmetry.space_group_name_H-M   'P 1'
#
loop_
_entity.id
_entity.type
_entity.pdbx_description
1 polymer ?
#
loop_
_entity_poly.entity_id
_entity_poly.type
_entity_poly.pdbx_seq_one_letter_code
_entity_poly.pdbx_strand_id
1 'polypeptide(L)'
;HDKWEDPAGVPISAIIFGGRRPEGVPLVIEAFNWAHGVFLAAQLKSESTAAAEHTGKQVMHDPFAMRPFVGYNFGNYIQHWLNFEKNPKNKLPKIFHVNWFRLDEHNKFLWPGYGDNIRVLDWIIRRVNNEDVADKSPVGLLPKKGSLNLQGLNVEWDKLMALPKEYWTGDIEETLQWLDGQLGDDLPQAIREQIQQQKERLSKLT
;
A
#
# COMPACT_ATOMS: atom_id res chain seq x y z
N HIS A 1 -13.21 15.75 -15.03
CA HIS A 1 -13.63 16.57 -13.87
C HIS A 1 -13.65 18.02 -14.33
N ASP A 2 -14.63 18.84 -13.93
CA ASP A 2 -14.75 20.24 -14.35
C ASP A 2 -13.50 21.08 -14.02
N LYS A 3 -12.85 20.78 -12.89
CA LYS A 3 -11.59 21.43 -12.42
C LYS A 3 -10.28 20.83 -12.94
N TRP A 4 -10.28 20.07 -14.03
CA TRP A 4 -9.06 19.37 -14.49
C TRP A 4 -7.90 20.30 -14.91
N GLU A 5 -8.19 21.56 -15.26
CA GLU A 5 -7.23 22.62 -15.61
C GLU A 5 -7.25 23.80 -14.62
N ASP A 6 -7.89 23.66 -13.46
CA ASP A 6 -7.95 24.73 -12.46
C ASP A 6 -6.54 25.00 -11.90
N PRO A 7 -5.99 26.23 -12.02
CA PRO A 7 -4.64 26.53 -11.54
C PRO A 7 -4.49 26.44 -10.02
N ALA A 8 -5.58 26.48 -9.26
CA ALA A 8 -5.56 26.23 -7.82
C ALA A 8 -5.40 24.73 -7.48
N GLY A 9 -5.59 23.85 -8.46
CA GLY A 9 -5.60 22.41 -8.29
C GLY A 9 -6.84 21.90 -7.56
N VAL A 10 -6.76 20.66 -7.08
CA VAL A 10 -7.83 20.03 -6.28
C VAL A 10 -7.28 19.56 -4.93
N PRO A 11 -8.06 19.69 -3.84
CA PRO A 11 -7.63 19.19 -2.54
C PRO A 11 -7.55 17.65 -2.57
N ILE A 12 -6.42 17.10 -2.14
CA ILE A 12 -6.20 15.66 -2.04
C ILE A 12 -6.51 15.21 -0.61
N SER A 13 -7.47 14.30 -0.45
CA SER A 13 -7.85 13.73 0.85
C SER A 13 -7.33 12.32 1.08
N ALA A 14 -7.01 11.60 0.00
CA ALA A 14 -6.45 10.26 0.03
C ALA A 14 -5.36 10.10 -1.04
N ILE A 15 -4.29 9.39 -0.69
CA ILE A 15 -3.27 8.91 -1.62
C ILE A 15 -3.34 7.39 -1.62
N ILE A 16 -3.38 6.78 -2.79
CA ILE A 16 -3.54 5.33 -2.95
C ILE A 16 -2.34 4.80 -3.74
N PHE A 17 -1.55 3.96 -3.09
CA PHE A 17 -0.52 3.16 -3.74
C PHE A 17 -1.08 1.77 -4.07
N GLY A 18 -0.49 1.09 -5.04
CA GLY A 18 -0.88 -0.27 -5.36
C GLY A 18 0.01 -0.86 -6.44
N GLY A 19 0.10 -2.19 -6.43
CA GLY A 19 0.92 -2.96 -7.35
C GLY A 19 0.31 -4.33 -7.59
N ARG A 20 0.79 -5.03 -8.63
CA ARG A 20 0.34 -6.39 -8.93
C ARG A 20 1.00 -7.36 -7.96
N ARG A 21 0.22 -7.87 -6.99
CA ARG A 21 0.68 -8.86 -6.01
C ARG A 21 -0.23 -10.09 -6.04
N PRO A 22 0.21 -11.22 -6.62
CA PRO A 22 -0.63 -12.41 -6.73
C PRO A 22 -0.94 -13.06 -5.37
N GLU A 23 -0.08 -12.87 -4.38
CA GLU A 23 -0.21 -13.52 -3.06
C GLU A 23 -0.05 -12.52 -1.92
N GLY A 24 -0.63 -12.84 -0.76
CA GLY A 24 -0.30 -12.31 0.56
C GLY A 24 -0.80 -10.90 0.90
N VAL A 25 -0.75 -9.96 -0.05
CA VAL A 25 -1.21 -8.58 0.14
C VAL A 25 -2.74 -8.52 0.01
N PRO A 26 -3.48 -8.01 1.02
CA PRO A 26 -4.95 -7.94 1.01
C PRO A 26 -5.46 -6.87 0.04
N LEU A 27 -6.77 -6.87 -0.20
CA LEU A 27 -7.43 -5.95 -1.14
C LEU A 27 -7.10 -4.46 -0.90
N VAL A 28 -7.15 -4.04 0.36
CA VAL A 28 -6.88 -2.65 0.77
C VAL A 28 -6.35 -2.58 2.20
N ILE A 29 -5.41 -1.67 2.41
CA ILE A 29 -4.78 -1.32 3.69
C ILE A 29 -4.83 0.20 3.83
N GLU A 30 -5.25 0.73 4.98
CA GLU A 30 -5.00 2.12 5.38
C GLU A 30 -3.79 2.18 6.31
N ALA A 31 -2.92 3.17 6.10
CA ALA A 31 -1.77 3.41 6.97
C ALA A 31 -2.19 3.90 8.36
N PHE A 32 -1.45 3.53 9.41
CA PHE A 32 -1.73 4.01 10.78
C PHE A 32 -1.51 5.51 10.95
N ASN A 33 -0.51 6.05 10.25
CA ASN A 33 -0.09 7.44 10.29
C ASN A 33 0.72 7.76 9.03
N TRP A 34 1.20 8.99 8.92
CA TRP A 34 1.95 9.45 7.75
C TRP A 34 3.24 8.67 7.53
N ALA A 35 4.11 8.56 8.55
CA ALA A 35 5.36 7.79 8.45
C ALA A 35 5.13 6.33 8.01
N HIS A 36 4.11 5.66 8.55
CA HIS A 36 3.72 4.31 8.11
C HIS A 36 3.25 4.30 6.65
N GLY A 37 2.51 5.33 6.21
CA GLY A 37 2.07 5.46 4.82
C GLY A 37 3.23 5.68 3.84
N VAL A 38 4.20 6.51 4.22
CA VAL A 38 5.46 6.67 3.47
C VAL A 38 6.20 5.34 3.39
N PHE A 39 6.22 4.55 4.46
CA PHE A 39 6.77 3.20 4.44
C PHE A 39 5.99 2.23 3.53
N LEU A 40 4.65 2.23 3.53
CA LEU A 40 3.83 1.44 2.59
C LEU A 40 4.16 1.78 1.13
N ALA A 41 4.43 3.05 0.85
CA ALA A 41 4.85 3.49 -0.48
C ALA A 41 6.29 3.09 -0.80
N ALA A 42 7.21 3.19 0.16
CA ALA A 42 8.62 2.85 -0.01
C ALA A 42 8.88 1.35 -0.20
N GLN A 43 7.99 0.48 0.29
CA GLN A 43 8.07 -0.97 0.11
C GLN A 43 7.25 -1.49 -1.08
N LEU A 44 6.68 -0.61 -1.90
CA LEU A 44 5.76 -0.99 -2.97
C LEU A 44 6.45 -1.96 -3.93
N LYS A 45 5.79 -3.09 -4.19
CA LYS A 45 6.22 -4.10 -5.16
C LYS A 45 5.11 -4.37 -6.16
N SER A 46 5.48 -4.67 -7.40
CA SER A 46 4.54 -5.07 -8.45
C SER A 46 5.20 -6.11 -9.37
N GLU A 47 4.42 -7.08 -9.84
CA GLU A 47 4.82 -7.89 -11.00
C GLU A 47 5.18 -6.98 -12.18
N SER A 48 6.27 -7.32 -12.87
CA SER A 48 6.66 -6.71 -14.13
C SER A 48 5.52 -6.76 -15.14
N THR A 49 5.29 -5.63 -15.80
CA THR A 49 4.35 -5.53 -16.92
C THR A 49 5.13 -5.54 -18.23
N ALA A 50 4.44 -5.85 -19.33
CA ALA A 50 5.04 -5.86 -20.67
C ALA A 50 5.60 -4.48 -21.12
N ALA A 51 5.33 -3.41 -20.36
CA ALA A 51 5.82 -2.06 -20.64
C ALA A 51 7.28 -1.82 -20.20
N ALA A 52 7.85 -2.70 -19.36
CA ALA A 52 9.25 -2.66 -18.98
C ALA A 52 10.03 -3.77 -19.72
N GLU A 53 11.29 -3.51 -20.08
CA GLU A 53 12.19 -4.47 -20.78
C GLU A 53 12.47 -5.78 -20.00
N HIS A 54 11.84 -5.97 -18.85
CA HIS A 54 12.01 -7.13 -17.97
C HIS A 54 11.05 -8.24 -18.39
N THR A 55 11.57 -9.23 -19.10
CA THR A 55 10.82 -10.43 -19.48
C THR A 55 10.56 -11.33 -18.27
N GLY A 56 9.31 -11.45 -17.83
CA GLY A 56 8.89 -12.41 -16.80
C GLY A 56 7.70 -11.92 -15.96
N LYS A 57 7.08 -12.81 -15.17
CA LYS A 57 6.14 -12.46 -14.09
C LYS A 57 6.91 -12.33 -12.76
N GLN A 58 7.94 -11.49 -12.72
CA GLN A 58 8.74 -11.32 -11.51
C GLN A 58 8.19 -10.14 -10.70
N VAL A 59 7.98 -10.35 -9.40
CA VAL A 59 7.66 -9.24 -8.48
C VAL A 59 8.91 -8.39 -8.29
N MET A 60 8.81 -7.11 -8.64
CA MET A 60 9.89 -6.14 -8.50
C MET A 60 9.50 -5.04 -7.53
N HIS A 61 10.48 -4.51 -6.81
CA HIS A 61 10.31 -3.26 -6.06
C HIS A 61 10.12 -2.09 -7.02
N ASP A 62 9.12 -1.28 -6.75
CA ASP A 62 8.79 -0.06 -7.46
C ASP A 62 8.26 0.99 -6.48
N PRO A 63 9.14 1.50 -5.60
CA PRO A 63 8.71 2.33 -4.48
C PRO A 63 8.08 3.64 -4.98
N PHE A 64 6.94 3.99 -4.39
CA PHE A 64 6.05 5.09 -4.82
C PHE A 64 5.55 5.00 -6.27
N ALA A 65 5.74 3.87 -6.97
CA ALA A 65 5.59 3.75 -8.42
C ALA A 65 6.50 4.74 -9.19
N MET A 66 7.64 5.07 -8.59
CA MET A 66 8.55 6.11 -9.08
C MET A 66 9.92 5.57 -9.47
N ARG A 67 10.18 4.25 -9.38
CA ARG A 67 11.53 3.69 -9.63
C ARG A 67 12.21 4.20 -10.92
N PRO A 68 11.53 4.33 -12.07
CA PRO A 68 12.16 4.84 -13.29
C PRO A 68 12.10 6.38 -13.44
N PHE A 69 11.52 7.10 -12.47
CA PHE A 69 11.16 8.51 -12.61
C PHE A 69 11.74 9.46 -11.54
N VAL A 70 12.32 8.94 -10.45
CA VAL A 70 12.91 9.81 -9.41
C VAL A 70 14.12 10.55 -10.00
N GLY A 71 14.07 11.88 -9.99
CA GLY A 71 15.11 12.74 -10.57
C GLY A 71 16.28 13.09 -9.65
N TYR A 72 16.34 12.53 -8.45
CA TYR A 72 17.40 12.76 -7.46
C TYR A 72 17.56 11.53 -6.54
N ASN A 73 18.46 11.61 -5.55
CA ASN A 73 18.71 10.51 -4.61
C ASN A 73 17.40 10.02 -3.94
N PHE A 74 17.17 8.71 -3.97
CA PHE A 74 15.90 8.14 -3.55
C PHE A 74 15.69 8.15 -2.03
N GLY A 75 16.75 8.05 -1.22
CA GLY A 75 16.67 8.21 0.23
C GLY A 75 16.23 9.62 0.62
N ASN A 76 16.80 10.64 -0.06
CA ASN A 76 16.35 12.02 0.07
C ASN A 76 14.90 12.23 -0.39
N TYR A 77 14.45 11.50 -1.41
CA TYR A 77 13.06 11.52 -1.85
C TYR A 77 12.11 11.00 -0.77
N ILE A 78 12.43 9.87 -0.16
CA ILE A 78 11.67 9.35 0.99
C ILE A 78 11.69 10.35 2.15
N GLN A 79 12.85 10.93 2.45
CA GLN A 79 12.99 11.92 3.53
C GLN A 79 12.15 13.18 3.26
N HIS A 80 12.04 13.62 2.00
CA HIS A 80 11.17 14.71 1.60
C HIS A 80 9.70 14.40 1.92
N TRP A 81 9.24 13.19 1.61
CA TRP A 81 7.89 12.74 1.96
C TRP A 81 7.67 12.72 3.48
N LEU A 82 8.61 12.19 4.27
CA LEU A 82 8.54 12.23 5.73
C LEU A 82 8.45 13.66 6.27
N ASN A 83 9.15 14.61 5.64
CA ASN A 83 9.16 15.99 6.11
C ASN A 83 7.81 16.70 6.01
N PHE A 84 6.84 16.20 5.24
CA PHE A 84 5.50 16.80 5.19
C PHE A 84 4.78 16.80 6.54
N GLU A 85 5.01 15.81 7.41
CA GLU A 85 4.37 15.77 8.74
C GLU A 85 4.98 16.76 9.74
N LYS A 86 6.17 17.29 9.45
CA LYS A 86 6.86 18.25 10.34
C LYS A 86 6.20 19.63 10.33
N ASN A 87 5.45 19.96 9.28
CA ASN A 87 4.72 21.23 9.23
C ASN A 87 3.28 21.03 9.72
N PRO A 88 2.91 21.55 10.91
CA PRO A 88 1.57 21.34 11.48
C PRO A 88 0.47 22.04 10.68
N LYS A 89 0.80 22.95 9.75
CA LYS A 89 -0.17 23.57 8.85
C LYS A 89 -0.62 22.63 7.73
N ASN A 90 0.13 21.56 7.47
CA ASN A 90 -0.20 20.61 6.42
C ASN A 90 -1.41 19.76 6.83
N LYS A 91 -2.44 19.77 5.97
CA LYS A 91 -3.56 18.82 6.07
C LYS A 91 -3.18 17.57 5.29
N LEU A 92 -2.54 16.62 5.96
CA LEU A 92 -2.04 15.42 5.30
C LEU A 92 -3.19 14.49 4.88
N PRO A 93 -3.22 14.02 3.63
CA PRO A 93 -4.19 13.01 3.20
C PRO A 93 -3.90 11.68 3.89
N LYS A 94 -4.95 10.85 4.00
CA LYS A 94 -4.77 9.45 4.41
C LYS A 94 -4.06 8.66 3.31
N ILE A 95 -3.17 7.75 3.68
CA ILE A 95 -2.46 6.90 2.73
C ILE A 95 -3.06 5.49 2.77
N PHE A 96 -3.30 4.93 1.59
CA PHE A 96 -3.82 3.58 1.39
C PHE A 96 -2.91 2.79 0.46
N HIS A 97 -2.91 1.47 0.63
CA HIS A 97 -2.30 0.52 -0.30
C HIS A 97 -3.36 -0.48 -0.78
N VAL A 98 -3.55 -0.63 -2.08
CA VAL A 98 -4.51 -1.57 -2.68
C VAL A 98 -3.83 -2.69 -3.45
N ASN A 99 -4.51 -3.84 -3.54
CA ASN A 99 -4.11 -4.94 -4.40
C ASN A 99 -5.33 -5.54 -5.11
N TRP A 100 -5.49 -5.22 -6.40
CA TRP A 100 -6.56 -5.78 -7.23
C TRP A 100 -6.24 -7.18 -7.78
N PHE A 101 -5.01 -7.66 -7.58
CA PHE A 101 -4.43 -8.73 -8.39
C PHE A 101 -4.16 -10.00 -7.59
N ARG A 102 -4.67 -10.10 -6.35
CA ARG A 102 -4.54 -11.31 -5.54
C ARG A 102 -5.23 -12.49 -6.24
N LEU A 103 -4.53 -13.61 -6.33
CA LEU A 103 -4.98 -14.84 -6.94
C LEU A 103 -5.34 -15.89 -5.88
N ASP A 104 -6.22 -16.81 -6.25
CA ASP A 104 -6.49 -18.04 -5.53
C ASP A 104 -5.48 -19.15 -5.93
N GLU A 105 -5.63 -20.33 -5.31
CA GLU A 105 -4.85 -21.54 -5.59
C GLU A 105 -4.98 -22.06 -7.04
N HIS A 106 -5.95 -21.55 -7.80
CA HIS A 106 -6.23 -21.89 -9.21
C HIS A 106 -5.84 -20.77 -10.18
N ASN A 107 -5.08 -19.77 -9.73
CA ASN A 107 -4.67 -18.60 -10.51
C ASN A 107 -5.84 -17.73 -11.01
N LYS A 108 -6.97 -17.72 -10.30
CA LYS A 108 -8.09 -16.82 -10.56
C LYS A 108 -8.04 -15.64 -9.61
N PHE A 109 -8.43 -14.45 -10.10
CA PHE A 109 -8.50 -13.26 -9.25
C PHE A 109 -9.57 -13.42 -8.17
N LEU A 110 -9.19 -13.17 -6.91
CA LEU A 110 -10.10 -13.13 -5.78
C LEU A 110 -11.01 -11.89 -5.77
N TRP A 111 -10.66 -10.88 -6.58
CA TRP A 111 -11.39 -9.63 -6.72
C TRP A 111 -11.72 -9.37 -8.20
N PRO A 112 -12.98 -9.03 -8.56
CA PRO A 112 -13.37 -8.80 -9.95
C PRO A 112 -12.70 -7.59 -10.61
N GLY A 113 -12.29 -6.59 -9.82
CA GLY A 113 -11.58 -5.41 -10.33
C GLY A 113 -12.45 -4.45 -11.12
N TYR A 114 -11.81 -3.63 -11.96
CA TYR A 114 -12.46 -2.68 -12.86
C TYR A 114 -13.49 -1.77 -12.14
N GLY A 115 -14.75 -1.80 -12.59
CA GLY A 115 -15.83 -0.99 -12.02
C GLY A 115 -16.13 -1.34 -10.56
N ASP A 116 -15.92 -2.58 -10.13
CA ASP A 116 -16.15 -2.99 -8.74
C ASP A 116 -15.14 -2.37 -7.77
N ASN A 117 -14.00 -1.86 -8.24
CA ASN A 117 -13.05 -1.10 -7.41
C ASN A 117 -13.71 0.12 -6.73
N ILE A 118 -14.84 0.62 -7.27
CA ILE A 118 -15.63 1.68 -6.64
C ILE A 118 -16.04 1.32 -5.20
N ARG A 119 -16.22 0.04 -4.88
CA ARG A 119 -16.58 -0.45 -3.53
C ARG A 119 -15.46 -0.22 -2.54
N VAL A 120 -14.21 -0.31 -2.98
CA VAL A 120 -13.04 0.02 -2.15
C VAL A 120 -12.85 1.52 -2.04
N LEU A 121 -13.10 2.26 -3.12
CA LEU A 121 -13.07 3.73 -3.07
C LEU A 121 -14.14 4.30 -2.13
N ASP A 122 -15.34 3.71 -2.10
CA ASP A 122 -16.39 4.02 -1.12
C ASP A 122 -15.88 3.84 0.32
N TRP A 123 -15.25 2.70 0.62
CA TRP A 123 -14.66 2.48 1.94
C TRP A 123 -13.55 3.48 2.26
N ILE A 124 -12.68 3.82 1.30
CA ILE A 124 -11.63 4.85 1.46
C ILE A 124 -12.25 6.20 1.81
N ILE A 125 -13.33 6.61 1.12
CA ILE A 125 -14.04 7.87 1.40
C ILE A 125 -14.61 7.86 2.82
N ARG A 126 -15.25 6.77 3.23
CA ARG A 126 -15.78 6.61 4.59
C ARG A 126 -14.68 6.68 5.66
N ARG A 127 -13.50 6.13 5.37
CA ARG A 127 -12.30 6.25 6.23
C ARG A 127 -11.72 7.65 6.28
N VAL A 128 -11.72 8.39 5.17
CA VAL A 128 -11.38 9.82 5.13
C VAL A 128 -12.35 10.63 6.01
N ASN A 129 -13.63 10.25 6.03
CA ASN A 129 -14.65 10.83 6.90
C ASN A 129 -14.64 10.28 8.35
N ASN A 130 -13.63 9.49 8.71
CA ASN A 130 -13.41 8.92 10.05
C ASN A 130 -14.51 7.95 10.54
N GLU A 131 -15.26 7.32 9.64
CA GLU A 131 -16.21 6.27 10.03
C GLU A 131 -15.50 5.04 10.62
N ASP A 132 -16.07 4.42 11.65
CA ASP A 132 -15.50 3.26 12.34
C ASP A 132 -15.73 1.94 11.58
N VAL A 133 -15.09 1.82 10.42
CA VAL A 133 -15.27 0.73 9.44
C VAL A 133 -13.99 -0.06 9.18
N ALA A 134 -13.00 0.06 10.07
CA ALA A 134 -11.71 -0.63 9.96
C ALA A 134 -11.26 -1.28 11.27
N ASP A 135 -10.58 -2.41 11.18
CA ASP A 135 -9.91 -3.10 12.27
C ASP A 135 -8.38 -2.98 12.16
N LYS A 136 -7.70 -2.96 13.30
CA LYS A 136 -6.23 -2.99 13.34
C LYS A 136 -5.71 -4.37 12.94
N SER A 137 -4.67 -4.39 12.11
CA SER A 137 -3.92 -5.59 11.73
C SER A 137 -2.41 -5.34 11.86
N PRO A 138 -1.55 -6.34 11.65
CA PRO A 138 -0.11 -6.13 11.65
C PRO A 138 0.42 -5.23 10.51
N VAL A 139 -0.34 -5.06 9.44
CA VAL A 139 0.12 -4.36 8.22
C VAL A 139 -0.54 -3.00 8.01
N GLY A 140 -1.49 -2.62 8.88
CA GLY A 140 -2.29 -1.40 8.76
C GLY A 140 -3.70 -1.59 9.30
N LEU A 141 -4.59 -0.67 8.94
CA LEU A 141 -6.03 -0.81 9.18
C LEU A 141 -6.68 -1.50 7.97
N LEU A 142 -7.47 -2.53 8.21
CA LEU A 142 -8.20 -3.28 7.18
C LEU A 142 -9.70 -3.06 7.32
N PRO A 143 -10.48 -3.14 6.24
CA PRO A 143 -11.94 -3.14 6.33
C PRO A 143 -12.47 -4.18 7.33
N LYS A 144 -13.40 -3.77 8.21
CA LYS A 144 -14.20 -4.71 9.00
C LYS A 144 -14.97 -5.64 8.08
N LYS A 145 -15.18 -6.90 8.47
CA LYS A 145 -16.05 -7.81 7.68
C LYS A 145 -17.45 -7.20 7.58
N GLY A 146 -17.97 -7.09 6.35
CA GLY A 146 -19.26 -6.44 6.06
C GLY A 146 -19.20 -4.91 5.90
N SER A 147 -18.03 -4.27 6.05
CA SER A 147 -17.90 -2.82 5.83
C SER A 147 -17.76 -2.42 4.36
N LEU A 148 -17.31 -3.34 3.50
CA LEU A 148 -17.36 -3.19 2.05
C LEU A 148 -18.71 -3.66 1.52
N ASN A 149 -19.33 -2.88 0.62
CA ASN A 149 -20.52 -3.35 -0.09
C ASN A 149 -20.12 -4.46 -1.06
N LEU A 150 -20.52 -5.70 -0.77
CA LEU A 150 -20.30 -6.88 -1.62
C LEU A 150 -21.60 -7.38 -2.29
N GLN A 151 -22.67 -6.60 -2.27
CA GLN A 151 -23.94 -6.99 -2.90
C GLN A 151 -23.74 -7.30 -4.38
N GLY A 152 -24.18 -8.50 -4.79
CA GLY A 152 -24.05 -9.00 -6.15
C GLY A 152 -22.69 -9.63 -6.49
N LEU A 153 -21.75 -9.69 -5.54
CA LEU A 153 -20.44 -10.31 -5.74
C LEU A 153 -20.31 -11.60 -4.93
N ASN A 154 -19.72 -12.62 -5.54
CA ASN A 154 -19.30 -13.84 -4.86
C ASN A 154 -17.80 -13.75 -4.56
N VAL A 155 -17.44 -13.17 -3.42
CA VAL A 155 -16.05 -12.93 -3.01
C VAL A 155 -15.70 -13.78 -1.79
N GLU A 156 -14.61 -14.53 -1.88
CA GLU A 156 -14.03 -15.29 -0.77
C GLU A 156 -13.30 -14.34 0.19
N TRP A 157 -14.04 -13.63 1.04
CA TRP A 157 -13.54 -12.59 1.94
C TRP A 157 -12.31 -13.01 2.74
N ASP A 158 -12.37 -14.19 3.35
CA ASP A 158 -11.32 -14.65 4.27
C ASP A 158 -10.01 -14.91 3.50
N LYS A 159 -10.06 -15.41 2.26
CA LYS A 159 -8.89 -15.52 1.38
C LYS A 159 -8.40 -14.17 0.90
N LEU A 160 -9.32 -13.28 0.50
CA LEU A 160 -9.00 -11.97 -0.05
C LEU A 160 -8.29 -11.06 0.97
N MET A 161 -8.69 -11.15 2.25
CA MET A 161 -8.17 -10.33 3.34
C MET A 161 -7.13 -11.03 4.22
N ALA A 162 -6.84 -12.31 3.98
CA ALA A 162 -5.86 -13.06 4.77
C ALA A 162 -4.48 -12.42 4.79
N LEU A 163 -3.81 -12.52 5.94
CA LEU A 163 -2.41 -12.11 6.15
C LEU A 163 -1.57 -13.33 6.57
N PRO A 164 -1.12 -14.17 5.63
CA PRO A 164 -0.32 -15.35 5.96
C PRO A 164 0.99 -14.94 6.64
N LYS A 165 1.26 -15.48 7.84
CA LYS A 165 2.38 -15.04 8.67
C LYS A 165 3.73 -15.28 8.00
N GLU A 166 3.89 -16.44 7.38
CA GLU A 166 5.12 -16.84 6.68
C GLU A 166 5.40 -15.89 5.50
N TYR A 167 4.36 -15.56 4.72
CA TYR A 167 4.46 -14.61 3.63
C TYR A 167 4.95 -13.25 4.11
N TRP A 168 4.29 -12.68 5.11
CA TRP A 168 4.62 -11.33 5.58
C TRP A 168 5.96 -11.26 6.30
N THR A 169 6.37 -12.32 6.97
CA THR A 169 7.70 -12.41 7.60
C THR A 169 8.79 -12.45 6.54
N GLY A 170 8.63 -13.27 5.49
CA GLY A 170 9.58 -13.29 4.37
C GLY A 170 9.58 -11.97 3.60
N ASP A 171 8.41 -11.38 3.33
CA ASP A 171 8.27 -10.14 2.57
C ASP A 171 8.93 -8.95 3.27
N ILE A 172 8.80 -8.84 4.61
CA ILE A 172 9.42 -7.74 5.36
C ILE A 172 10.94 -7.90 5.52
N GLU A 173 11.43 -9.13 5.59
CA GLU A 173 12.87 -9.41 5.61
C GLU A 173 13.53 -9.09 4.27
N GLU A 174 12.92 -9.53 3.16
CA GLU A 174 13.38 -9.21 1.81
C GLU A 174 13.31 -7.70 1.55
N THR A 175 12.25 -7.03 2.02
CA THR A 175 12.11 -5.57 1.89
C THR A 175 13.25 -4.83 2.58
N LEU A 176 13.63 -5.24 3.79
CA LEU A 176 14.76 -4.64 4.51
C LEU A 176 16.06 -4.84 3.74
N GLN A 177 16.34 -6.07 3.30
CA GLN A 177 17.55 -6.39 2.53
C GLN A 177 17.63 -5.57 1.24
N TRP A 178 16.52 -5.42 0.53
CA TRP A 178 16.47 -4.64 -0.70
C TRP A 178 16.69 -3.15 -0.44
N LEU A 179 15.94 -2.55 0.51
CA LEU A 179 16.08 -1.13 0.83
C LEU A 179 17.50 -0.80 1.33
N ASP A 180 18.08 -1.65 2.18
CA ASP A 180 19.46 -1.50 2.64
C ASP A 180 20.46 -1.63 1.49
N GLY A 181 20.29 -2.62 0.62
CA GLY A 181 21.16 -2.80 -0.54
C GLY A 181 21.07 -1.67 -1.56
N GLN A 182 19.90 -1.02 -1.70
CA GLN A 182 19.71 0.09 -2.63
C GLN A 182 20.14 1.45 -2.06
N LEU A 183 19.94 1.68 -0.77
CA LEU A 183 20.07 3.01 -0.16
C LEU A 183 21.18 3.11 0.87
N GLY A 184 21.57 2.00 1.51
CA GLY A 184 22.59 2.01 2.57
C GLY A 184 22.30 3.06 3.64
N ASP A 185 23.24 3.99 3.81
CA ASP A 185 23.17 5.08 4.79
C ASP A 185 22.10 6.13 4.45
N ASP A 186 21.65 6.21 3.19
CA ASP A 186 20.60 7.14 2.77
C ASP A 186 19.19 6.65 3.13
N LEU A 187 19.02 5.39 3.62
CA LEU A 187 17.73 4.89 4.06
C LEU A 187 17.29 5.65 5.34
N PRO A 188 16.19 6.42 5.32
CA PRO A 188 15.81 7.19 6.49
C PRO A 188 15.50 6.31 7.70
N GLN A 189 15.98 6.72 8.86
CA GLN A 189 15.81 6.00 10.12
C GLN A 189 14.34 5.67 10.43
N ALA A 190 13.42 6.59 10.11
CA ALA A 190 11.98 6.37 10.28
C ALA A 190 11.46 5.16 9.48
N ILE A 191 12.03 4.85 8.32
CA ILE A 191 11.65 3.66 7.54
C ILE A 191 12.17 2.39 8.22
N ARG A 192 13.42 2.39 8.71
CA ARG A 192 13.97 1.28 9.50
C ARG A 192 13.11 0.98 10.72
N GLU A 193 12.64 2.03 11.39
CA GLU A 193 11.72 1.92 12.53
C GLU A 193 10.36 1.34 12.12
N GLN A 194 9.77 1.76 11.00
CA GLN A 194 8.51 1.18 10.51
C GLN A 194 8.65 -0.32 10.20
N ILE A 195 9.77 -0.75 9.62
CA ILE A 195 10.09 -2.16 9.37
C ILE A 195 10.13 -2.94 10.69
N GLN A 196 10.87 -2.43 11.68
CA GLN A 196 10.99 -3.07 12.99
C GLN A 196 9.63 -3.17 13.69
N GLN A 197 8.85 -2.10 13.68
CA GLN A 197 7.51 -2.09 14.25
C GLN A 197 6.58 -3.09 13.54
N GLN A 198 6.69 -3.27 12.23
CA GLN A 198 5.91 -4.27 11.51
C GLN A 198 6.32 -5.69 11.90
N LYS A 199 7.63 -5.99 12.00
CA LYS A 199 8.14 -7.27 12.50
C LYS A 199 7.59 -7.61 13.89
N GLU A 200 7.56 -6.63 14.79
CA GLU A 200 6.98 -6.79 16.14
C GLU A 200 5.47 -7.01 16.14
N ARG A 201 4.74 -6.45 15.18
CA ARG A 201 3.30 -6.73 15.03
C ARG A 201 3.07 -8.13 14.44
N LEU A 202 3.89 -8.54 13.48
CA LEU A 202 3.80 -9.86 12.84
C LEU A 202 4.16 -11.00 13.80
N SER A 203 5.10 -10.80 14.73
CA SER A 203 5.46 -11.82 15.72
C SER A 203 4.31 -12.20 16.66
N LYS A 204 3.30 -11.33 16.78
CA LYS A 204 2.08 -11.53 17.57
C LYS A 204 0.97 -12.25 16.81
N LEU A 205 1.11 -12.49 15.50
CA LEU A 205 0.19 -13.37 14.77
C LEU A 205 0.38 -14.79 15.30
N THR A 206 -0.71 -15.39 15.76
CA THR A 206 -0.78 -16.81 16.14
C THR A 206 -0.80 -17.69 14.92
#